data_AF-A0A3P7Q8A0-F1
#
_entry.id   AF-A0A3P7Q8A0-F1
#
_cell.length_a   1.000
_cell.length_b   1.000
_cell.length_c   1.000
_cell.angle_alpha   90.00
_cell.angle_beta   90.00
_cell.angle_gamma   90.00
#
_symmetry.space_group_name_H-M   'P 1'
#
loop_
_entity.id
_entity.type
_entity.pdbx_description
1 polymer ?
#
loop_
_entity_poly.entity_id
_entity_poly.type
_entity_poly.pdbx_seq_one_letter_code
_entity_poly.pdbx_strand_id
1 'polypeptide(L)'
;MQVGSNDNRDSARIEVEFEDYGSIVEFPSSEAVSEYVKKLSSHDSGVPVPCSSFPPGCGFEQFLVSFASQNAEMITDSQIERLWEARELIARYGPNLLPLIARSVLIWNRRDELSRMRELLTRWGRIKPETALQLLDFKYADGKVREFAVACLDESLDNDRLHLYVMPLVQVLKYEPFGSCALARMLLKRALCNYRIGHILFWLLRAELGQLSEIGQELTKTYKRFALLIEAYCRGNYSHLHSMLRQVDMVARLTNLSKIIKSMKDKECATKHLQKELTSYVEIMQNMISPLDPSDSLGALKTEMCKVIGSAKQPLRLTWTNPEPLARLHSETHEIIFKNGDDLRQDMLTLQVMRIMDAFWKSRDYDLCLSIYEVLPMGRNVGMIHVVQNCNTLFEIQCAAKQLGSTFSMDCGVINKYIRNCSGDTKLYLEGVDRFTASCAGYCVATYVLGIKDRHQDNIMLAKDGRLFHIDFGHFLGHYKKKLGINRDRVPFVLTDHFLCVIAKGKANYQESHEYKKFKQLCTDAYLILHERAKLFVSLFSMLLCMGLPELQTVC
;
A
#
# COMPACT_ATOMS: atom_id res chain seq x y z
N MET A 1 10.50 8.68 -15.14
CA MET A 1 10.93 8.85 -16.54
C MET A 1 10.50 7.59 -17.30
N GLN A 2 9.64 7.69 -18.32
CA GLN A 2 9.30 6.52 -19.15
C GLN A 2 10.28 6.46 -20.32
N VAL A 3 10.89 5.29 -20.55
CA VAL A 3 11.85 5.06 -21.65
C VAL A 3 11.20 4.18 -22.71
N GLY A 4 10.99 4.75 -23.90
CA GLY A 4 10.43 4.06 -25.06
C GLY A 4 9.92 5.04 -26.12
N SER A 5 9.74 4.55 -27.34
CA SER A 5 9.04 5.31 -28.38
C SER A 5 7.56 5.43 -28.04
N ASN A 6 6.93 6.50 -28.48
CA ASN A 6 5.49 6.49 -28.66
C ASN A 6 5.21 5.57 -29.85
N ASP A 7 4.41 4.52 -29.63
CA ASP A 7 4.08 3.59 -30.71
C ASP A 7 3.14 4.29 -31.73
N ASN A 8 2.40 5.34 -31.31
CA ASN A 8 1.51 6.12 -32.17
C ASN A 8 2.25 6.73 -33.37
N ARG A 9 1.96 6.19 -34.55
CA ARG A 9 2.55 6.62 -35.82
C ARG A 9 2.26 8.09 -36.14
N ASP A 10 1.18 8.66 -35.66
CA ASP A 10 0.80 10.06 -35.92
C ASP A 10 1.35 11.04 -34.87
N SER A 11 2.14 10.55 -33.91
CA SER A 11 2.82 11.41 -32.93
C SER A 11 4.10 12.03 -33.49
N ALA A 12 4.60 13.08 -32.82
CA ALA A 12 5.86 13.70 -33.18
C ALA A 12 7.00 12.65 -33.17
N ARG A 13 7.77 12.61 -34.26
CA ARG A 13 8.86 11.65 -34.44
C ARG A 13 10.20 12.38 -34.41
N ILE A 14 11.15 11.77 -33.72
CA ILE A 14 12.54 12.19 -33.72
C ILE A 14 13.32 11.04 -34.33
N GLU A 15 14.00 11.32 -35.44
CA GLU A 15 14.96 10.39 -36.03
C GLU A 15 16.31 10.64 -35.36
N VAL A 16 16.92 9.55 -34.89
CA VAL A 16 18.22 9.58 -34.21
C VAL A 16 19.10 8.54 -34.87
N GLU A 17 20.28 8.94 -35.29
CA GLU A 17 21.33 8.06 -35.80
C GLU A 17 22.43 7.96 -34.74
N PHE A 18 22.85 6.73 -34.45
CA PHE A 18 23.98 6.44 -33.55
C PHE A 18 25.21 6.08 -34.38
N GLU A 19 26.39 6.28 -33.81
CA GLU A 19 27.66 5.96 -34.48
C GLU A 19 27.76 4.45 -34.79
N ASP A 20 28.09 4.11 -36.03
CA ASP A 20 28.37 2.74 -36.47
C ASP A 20 29.87 2.46 -36.39
N TYR A 21 30.25 1.56 -35.48
CA TYR A 21 31.65 1.16 -35.26
C TYR A 21 32.09 -0.02 -36.15
N GLY A 22 31.26 -0.47 -37.09
CA GLY A 22 31.53 -1.62 -37.97
C GLY A 22 31.51 -2.98 -37.27
N SER A 23 31.06 -3.03 -36.01
CA SER A 23 30.89 -4.24 -35.20
C SER A 23 29.85 -4.02 -34.10
N ILE A 24 29.28 -5.10 -33.55
CA ILE A 24 28.32 -5.01 -32.45
C ILE A 24 29.08 -4.64 -31.16
N VAL A 25 28.77 -3.48 -30.59
CA VAL A 25 29.33 -3.03 -29.32
C VAL A 25 28.43 -3.49 -28.17
N GLU A 26 28.96 -4.34 -27.30
CA GLU A 26 28.25 -4.85 -26.12
C GLU A 26 28.84 -4.32 -24.82
N PHE A 27 28.00 -4.22 -23.78
CA PHE A 27 28.48 -3.88 -22.44
C PHE A 27 29.31 -5.05 -21.86
N PRO A 28 30.44 -4.80 -21.17
CA PRO A 28 31.31 -5.87 -20.65
C PRO A 28 30.60 -6.84 -19.68
N SER A 29 30.98 -8.12 -19.74
CA SER A 29 30.50 -9.15 -18.81
C SER A 29 30.95 -8.90 -17.36
N SER A 30 30.32 -9.57 -16.39
CA SER A 30 30.68 -9.42 -14.97
C SER A 30 32.10 -9.92 -14.70
N GLU A 31 32.56 -10.95 -15.42
CA GLU A 31 33.90 -11.50 -15.36
C GLU A 31 34.92 -10.48 -15.90
N ALA A 32 34.63 -9.86 -17.06
CA ALA A 32 35.50 -8.85 -17.67
C ALA A 32 35.64 -7.61 -16.77
N VAL A 33 34.54 -7.16 -16.14
CA VAL A 33 34.58 -6.07 -15.15
C VAL A 33 35.46 -6.46 -13.96
N SER A 34 35.33 -7.68 -13.44
CA SER A 34 36.12 -8.17 -12.31
C SER A 34 37.62 -8.26 -12.64
N GLU A 35 37.97 -8.73 -13.84
CA GLU A 35 39.36 -8.77 -14.31
C GLU A 35 39.94 -7.35 -14.47
N TYR A 36 39.16 -6.42 -15.00
CA TYR A 36 39.55 -5.02 -15.13
C TYR A 36 39.83 -4.35 -13.77
N VAL A 37 38.97 -4.59 -12.76
CA VAL A 37 39.19 -4.09 -11.39
C VAL A 37 40.46 -4.66 -10.76
N LYS A 38 40.78 -5.94 -11.01
CA LYS A 38 42.05 -6.54 -10.57
C LYS A 38 43.26 -5.84 -11.19
N LYS A 39 43.21 -5.54 -12.49
CA LYS A 39 44.26 -4.79 -13.20
C LYS A 39 44.41 -3.37 -12.65
N LEU A 40 43.31 -2.66 -12.46
CA LEU A 40 43.30 -1.32 -11.83
C LEU A 40 44.00 -1.35 -10.47
N SER A 41 43.65 -2.32 -9.61
CA SER A 41 44.22 -2.46 -8.27
C SER A 41 45.70 -2.83 -8.26
N SER A 42 46.21 -3.45 -9.34
CA SER A 42 47.64 -3.74 -9.50
C SER A 42 48.47 -2.54 -9.97
N HIS A 43 47.83 -1.56 -10.63
CA HIS A 43 48.47 -0.32 -11.07
C HIS A 43 48.33 0.81 -10.04
N ASP A 44 47.27 0.81 -9.23
CA ASP A 44 47.12 1.66 -8.06
C ASP A 44 48.07 1.17 -6.95
N SER A 45 49.29 1.71 -6.93
CA SER A 45 50.23 1.57 -5.79
C SER A 45 49.79 2.39 -4.56
N GLY A 46 48.66 3.10 -4.67
CA GLY A 46 47.96 3.70 -3.54
C GLY A 46 47.31 2.62 -2.68
N VAL A 47 47.97 2.28 -1.58
CA VAL A 47 47.44 1.41 -0.52
C VAL A 47 45.98 1.79 -0.26
N PRO A 48 44.99 0.87 -0.38
CA PRO A 48 43.64 1.15 0.07
C PRO A 48 43.76 1.56 1.53
N VAL A 49 43.29 2.76 1.87
CA VAL A 49 43.39 3.35 3.20
C VAL A 49 43.16 2.24 4.24
N PRO A 50 44.22 1.78 4.93
CA PRO A 50 44.12 0.56 5.70
C PRO A 50 43.16 0.82 6.86
N CYS A 51 42.51 -0.24 7.35
CA CYS A 51 41.60 -0.21 8.50
C CYS A 51 42.18 0.54 9.72
N SER A 52 43.50 0.74 9.76
CA SER A 52 44.27 1.47 10.76
C SER A 52 44.24 3.01 10.66
N SER A 53 43.67 3.63 9.61
CA SER A 53 43.55 5.09 9.53
C SER A 53 42.40 5.66 10.37
N PHE A 54 41.49 4.80 10.83
CA PHE A 54 40.48 5.14 11.82
C PHE A 54 40.89 4.50 13.15
N PRO A 55 41.16 5.30 14.20
CA PRO A 55 41.55 4.75 15.49
C PRO A 55 40.49 3.77 16.01
N PRO A 56 40.88 2.62 16.58
CA PRO A 56 39.93 1.66 17.14
C PRO A 56 39.09 2.34 18.22
N GLY A 57 37.76 2.34 18.06
CA GLY A 57 36.82 2.63 19.15
C GLY A 57 36.21 4.04 19.23
N CYS A 58 36.28 4.91 18.21
CA CYS A 58 35.49 6.16 18.25
C CYS A 58 35.16 6.81 16.89
N GLY A 59 36.11 6.87 15.94
CA GLY A 59 35.97 7.74 14.76
C GLY A 59 35.06 7.23 13.63
N PHE A 60 35.20 5.95 13.24
CA PHE A 60 34.45 5.40 12.10
C PHE A 60 32.98 5.14 12.42
N GLU A 61 32.67 4.69 13.64
CA GLU A 61 31.29 4.53 14.08
C GLU A 61 30.58 5.89 14.19
N GLN A 62 31.23 6.91 14.73
CA GLN A 62 30.71 8.28 14.73
C GLN A 62 30.52 8.81 13.30
N PHE A 63 31.45 8.51 12.39
CA PHE A 63 31.32 8.83 10.97
C PHE A 63 30.06 8.17 10.38
N LEU A 64 29.86 6.86 10.54
CA LEU A 64 28.67 6.15 10.06
C LEU A 64 27.37 6.71 10.66
N VAL A 65 27.35 6.95 11.98
CA VAL A 65 26.19 7.50 12.68
C VAL A 65 25.84 8.89 12.15
N SER A 66 26.84 9.74 11.90
CA SER A 66 26.63 11.09 11.38
C SER A 66 25.88 11.10 10.04
N PHE A 67 26.17 10.15 9.15
CA PHE A 67 25.47 10.01 7.87
C PHE A 67 24.13 9.30 8.00
N ALA A 68 24.03 8.33 8.91
CA ALA A 68 22.78 7.62 9.15
C ALA A 68 21.69 8.55 9.73
N SER A 69 22.05 9.58 10.50
CA SER A 69 21.10 10.55 11.06
C SER A 69 20.76 11.71 10.13
N GLN A 70 21.58 11.98 9.11
CA GLN A 70 21.35 13.10 8.19
C GLN A 70 20.19 12.83 7.21
N ASN A 71 19.55 13.92 6.78
CA ASN A 71 18.62 13.86 5.66
C ASN A 71 19.43 13.60 4.38
N ALA A 72 19.12 12.51 3.67
CA ALA A 72 19.82 12.10 2.45
C ALA A 72 19.81 13.18 1.37
N GLU A 73 18.84 14.10 1.38
CA GLU A 73 18.74 15.19 0.40
C GLU A 73 19.67 16.37 0.71
N MET A 74 20.19 16.47 1.94
CA MET A 74 21.10 17.53 2.37
C MET A 74 22.58 17.14 2.30
N ILE A 75 22.88 15.92 1.87
CA ILE A 75 24.26 15.42 1.76
C ILE A 75 24.89 15.93 0.46
N THR A 76 26.06 16.56 0.56
CA THR A 76 26.78 17.13 -0.57
C THR A 76 27.53 16.07 -1.38
N ASP A 77 27.84 16.38 -2.64
CA ASP A 77 28.65 15.47 -3.48
C ASP A 77 30.02 15.18 -2.85
N SER A 78 30.67 16.18 -2.24
CA SER A 78 31.93 16.00 -1.53
C SER A 78 31.83 15.05 -0.34
N GLN A 79 30.68 15.02 0.36
CA GLN A 79 30.45 14.05 1.42
C GLN A 79 30.24 12.64 0.87
N ILE A 80 29.55 12.51 -0.28
CA ILE A 80 29.38 11.23 -0.97
C ILE A 80 30.73 10.69 -1.48
N GLU A 81 31.61 11.56 -1.97
CA GLU A 81 32.98 11.18 -2.37
C GLU A 81 33.77 10.61 -1.18
N ARG A 82 33.67 11.23 0.01
CA ARG A 82 34.29 10.68 1.24
C ARG A 82 33.71 9.33 1.63
N LEU A 83 32.40 9.11 1.42
CA LEU A 83 31.79 7.78 1.59
C LEU A 83 32.38 6.79 0.59
N TRP A 84 32.58 7.21 -0.66
CA TRP A 84 33.17 6.37 -1.70
C TRP A 84 34.64 6.02 -1.45
N GLU A 85 35.43 6.92 -0.86
CA GLU A 85 36.78 6.63 -0.38
C GLU A 85 36.77 5.50 0.66
N ALA A 86 35.79 5.50 1.57
CA ALA A 86 35.61 4.49 2.61
C ALA A 86 34.75 3.28 2.17
N ARG A 87 34.47 3.11 0.87
CA ARG A 87 33.51 2.12 0.32
C ARG A 87 33.72 0.68 0.82
N GLU A 88 34.96 0.25 1.00
CA GLU A 88 35.30 -1.11 1.47
C GLU A 88 34.83 -1.35 2.91
N LEU A 89 35.03 -0.36 3.77
CA LEU A 89 34.56 -0.41 5.16
C LEU A 89 33.04 -0.30 5.21
N ILE A 90 32.44 0.56 4.38
CA ILE A 90 30.98 0.74 4.33
C ILE A 90 30.30 -0.52 3.84
N ALA A 91 30.81 -1.17 2.79
CA ALA A 91 30.26 -2.41 2.27
C ALA A 91 30.18 -3.51 3.35
N ARG A 92 31.13 -3.52 4.29
CA ARG A 92 31.19 -4.52 5.36
C ARG A 92 30.44 -4.11 6.64
N TYR A 93 30.61 -2.88 7.11
CA TYR A 93 30.18 -2.44 8.43
C TYR A 93 29.00 -1.46 8.40
N GLY A 94 28.76 -0.79 7.27
CA GLY A 94 27.67 0.17 7.09
C GLY A 94 26.84 -0.09 5.82
N PRO A 95 26.44 -1.33 5.50
CA PRO A 95 25.88 -1.66 4.18
C PRO A 95 24.60 -0.88 3.86
N ASN A 96 23.86 -0.43 4.87
CA ASN A 96 22.63 0.36 4.71
C ASN A 96 22.87 1.80 4.20
N LEU A 97 24.13 2.25 4.08
CA LEU A 97 24.48 3.53 3.46
C LEU A 97 24.59 3.45 1.93
N LEU A 98 24.41 2.26 1.35
CA LEU A 98 24.43 2.04 -0.10
C LEU A 98 23.57 3.06 -0.90
N PRO A 99 22.34 3.44 -0.49
CA PRO A 99 21.57 4.44 -1.24
C PRO A 99 22.26 5.79 -1.37
N LEU A 100 23.08 6.21 -0.40
CA LEU A 100 23.84 7.46 -0.49
C LEU A 100 24.95 7.36 -1.54
N ILE A 101 25.68 6.26 -1.52
CA ILE A 101 26.78 5.99 -2.47
C ILE A 101 26.22 5.83 -3.89
N ALA A 102 25.12 5.10 -4.05
CA ALA A 102 24.50 4.86 -5.35
C ALA A 102 23.93 6.13 -6.02
N ARG A 103 23.86 7.27 -5.31
CA ARG A 103 23.52 8.57 -5.89
C ARG A 103 24.72 9.33 -6.46
N SER A 104 25.94 8.86 -6.23
CA SER A 104 27.15 9.55 -6.66
C SER A 104 27.25 9.63 -8.18
N VAL A 105 27.27 10.85 -8.73
CA VAL A 105 27.50 11.07 -10.17
C VAL A 105 28.89 10.62 -10.61
N LEU A 106 29.88 10.70 -9.70
CA LEU A 106 31.26 10.26 -9.94
C LEU A 106 31.32 8.78 -10.36
N ILE A 107 30.55 7.93 -9.66
CA ILE A 107 30.54 6.48 -9.88
C ILE A 107 30.02 6.15 -11.28
N TRP A 108 28.93 6.80 -11.69
CA TRP A 108 28.23 6.43 -12.92
C TRP A 108 28.86 7.04 -14.18
N ASN A 109 29.62 8.13 -14.05
CA ASN A 109 30.27 8.81 -15.19
C ASN A 109 31.72 8.38 -15.45
N ARG A 110 32.35 7.61 -14.54
CA ARG A 110 33.73 7.14 -14.69
C ARG A 110 33.79 5.62 -14.77
N ARG A 111 34.42 5.10 -15.83
CA ARG A 111 34.58 3.65 -16.05
C ARG A 111 35.21 2.94 -14.84
N ASP A 112 36.24 3.51 -14.26
CA ASP A 112 37.01 2.90 -13.17
C ASP A 112 36.13 2.74 -11.92
N GLU A 113 35.41 3.80 -11.55
CA GLU A 113 34.53 3.82 -10.38
C GLU A 113 33.28 2.97 -10.59
N LEU A 114 32.67 3.01 -11.78
CA LEU A 114 31.58 2.11 -12.17
C LEU A 114 31.99 0.64 -12.00
N SER A 115 33.18 0.30 -12.50
CA SER A 115 33.70 -1.07 -12.46
C SER A 115 33.95 -1.51 -11.01
N ARG A 116 34.56 -0.65 -10.19
CA ARG A 116 34.76 -0.87 -8.75
C ARG A 116 33.42 -1.06 -8.03
N MET A 117 32.40 -0.25 -8.34
CA MET A 117 31.08 -0.36 -7.73
C MET A 117 30.41 -1.70 -8.05
N ARG A 118 30.43 -2.11 -9.33
CA ARG A 118 29.83 -3.38 -9.76
C ARG A 118 30.52 -4.59 -9.17
N GLU A 119 31.85 -4.58 -9.07
CA GLU A 119 32.61 -5.61 -8.37
C GLU A 119 32.26 -5.64 -6.89
N LEU A 120 32.26 -4.48 -6.22
CA LEU A 120 32.00 -4.36 -4.79
C LEU A 120 30.60 -4.84 -4.41
N LEU A 121 29.59 -4.63 -5.26
CA LEU A 121 28.23 -5.14 -5.06
C LEU A 121 28.17 -6.68 -4.91
N THR A 122 29.09 -7.43 -5.52
CA THR A 122 29.14 -8.90 -5.39
C THR A 122 29.51 -9.37 -3.99
N ARG A 123 30.18 -8.50 -3.22
CA ARG A 123 30.65 -8.75 -1.85
C ARG A 123 30.09 -7.73 -0.84
N TRP A 124 29.07 -6.97 -1.24
CA TRP A 124 28.41 -5.99 -0.38
C TRP A 124 27.59 -6.71 0.70
N GLY A 125 27.68 -6.23 1.95
CA GLY A 125 26.94 -6.79 3.07
C GLY A 125 25.43 -6.67 2.89
N ARG A 126 24.66 -7.59 3.47
CA ARG A 126 23.19 -7.57 3.35
C ARG A 126 22.62 -6.27 3.92
N ILE A 127 21.63 -5.72 3.21
CA ILE A 127 20.91 -4.51 3.63
C ILE A 127 19.52 -4.86 4.17
N LYS A 128 18.97 -3.95 4.97
CA LYS A 128 17.62 -4.09 5.51
C LYS A 128 16.57 -3.97 4.39
N PRO A 129 15.39 -4.60 4.53
CA PRO A 129 14.31 -4.50 3.54
C PRO A 129 13.93 -3.06 3.20
N GLU A 130 13.91 -2.16 4.19
CA GLU A 130 13.56 -0.75 4.01
C GLU A 130 14.56 -0.03 3.11
N THR A 131 15.85 -0.33 3.27
CA THR A 131 16.93 0.18 2.42
C THR A 131 16.85 -0.41 1.01
N ALA A 132 16.52 -1.70 0.90
CA ALA A 132 16.38 -2.35 -0.40
C ALA A 132 15.19 -1.79 -1.19
N LEU A 133 14.06 -1.53 -0.55
CA LEU A 133 12.91 -0.85 -1.16
C LEU A 133 13.30 0.54 -1.70
N GLN A 134 14.09 1.31 -0.93
CA GLN A 134 14.57 2.62 -1.37
C GLN A 134 15.40 2.54 -2.67
N LEU A 135 16.24 1.52 -2.82
CA LEU A 135 17.07 1.31 -4.02
C LEU A 135 16.27 0.94 -5.28
N LEU A 136 14.96 0.68 -5.14
CA LEU A 136 14.05 0.44 -6.26
C LEU A 136 13.34 1.70 -6.74
N ASP A 137 13.53 2.83 -6.05
CA ASP A 137 13.02 4.14 -6.45
C ASP A 137 13.61 4.63 -7.80
N PHE A 138 12.93 5.56 -8.46
CA PHE A 138 13.35 6.14 -9.74
C PHE A 138 14.71 6.84 -9.67
N LYS A 139 15.18 7.21 -8.47
CA LYS A 139 16.51 7.79 -8.21
C LYS A 139 17.66 6.82 -8.54
N TYR A 140 17.39 5.52 -8.63
CA TYR A 140 18.40 4.48 -8.85
C TYR A 140 18.09 3.70 -10.13
N ALA A 141 18.84 3.95 -11.20
CA ALA A 141 18.58 3.33 -12.52
C ALA A 141 19.48 2.11 -12.83
N ASP A 142 20.63 1.97 -12.16
CA ASP A 142 21.59 0.91 -12.47
C ASP A 142 21.01 -0.49 -12.18
N GLY A 143 21.11 -1.38 -13.17
CA GLY A 143 20.53 -2.71 -13.12
C GLY A 143 21.17 -3.62 -12.06
N LYS A 144 22.47 -3.44 -11.75
CA LYS A 144 23.17 -4.26 -10.75
C LYS A 144 22.82 -3.83 -9.33
N VAL A 145 22.65 -2.53 -9.09
CA VAL A 145 22.11 -2.02 -7.81
C VAL A 145 20.70 -2.56 -7.57
N ARG A 146 19.82 -2.50 -8.58
CA ARG A 146 18.45 -3.05 -8.48
C ARG A 146 18.44 -4.56 -8.28
N GLU A 147 19.27 -5.30 -9.00
CA GLU A 147 19.42 -6.75 -8.85
C GLU A 147 19.85 -7.12 -7.42
N PHE A 148 20.83 -6.40 -6.85
CA PHE A 148 21.26 -6.57 -5.47
C PHE A 148 20.13 -6.28 -4.47
N ALA A 149 19.39 -5.19 -4.67
CA ALA A 149 18.26 -4.82 -3.82
C ALA A 149 17.16 -5.88 -3.84
N VAL A 150 16.79 -6.38 -5.03
CA VAL A 150 15.80 -7.47 -5.18
C VAL A 150 16.28 -8.75 -4.52
N ALA A 151 17.56 -9.11 -4.65
CA ALA A 151 18.11 -10.29 -3.98
C ALA A 151 18.00 -10.18 -2.45
N CYS A 152 18.28 -9.00 -1.89
CA CYS A 152 18.11 -8.75 -0.46
C CYS A 152 16.64 -8.88 -0.04
N LEU A 153 15.69 -8.41 -0.84
CA LEU A 153 14.26 -8.57 -0.56
C LEU A 153 13.81 -10.04 -0.64
N ASP A 154 14.23 -10.77 -1.68
CA ASP A 154 13.84 -12.18 -1.86
C ASP A 154 14.37 -13.08 -0.73
N GLU A 155 15.51 -12.73 -0.14
CA GLU A 155 16.06 -13.49 0.99
C GLU A 155 15.47 -13.08 2.35
N SER A 156 15.21 -11.79 2.56
CA SER A 156 14.85 -11.25 3.88
C SER A 156 13.35 -11.24 4.18
N LEU A 157 12.50 -11.25 3.15
CA LEU A 157 11.04 -11.21 3.31
C LEU A 157 10.45 -12.61 3.15
N ASP A 158 9.72 -13.09 4.16
CA ASP A 158 8.79 -14.19 4.00
C ASP A 158 7.56 -13.75 3.18
N ASN A 159 6.66 -14.69 2.86
CA ASN A 159 5.49 -14.37 2.04
C ASN A 159 4.49 -13.43 2.77
N ASP A 160 4.41 -13.48 4.09
CA ASP A 160 3.48 -12.66 4.86
C ASP A 160 3.93 -11.19 4.88
N ARG A 161 5.24 -10.95 5.08
CA ARG A 161 5.84 -9.62 4.99
C ARG A 161 5.89 -9.13 3.56
N LEU A 162 6.18 -10.00 2.58
CA LEU A 162 6.16 -9.63 1.16
C LEU A 162 4.78 -9.14 0.74
N HIS A 163 3.70 -9.75 1.25
CA HIS A 163 2.32 -9.34 0.97
C HIS A 163 2.10 -7.84 1.27
N LEU A 164 2.77 -7.31 2.30
CA LEU A 164 2.69 -5.89 2.66
C LEU A 164 3.25 -4.94 1.58
N TYR A 165 4.13 -5.44 0.70
CA TYR A 165 4.86 -4.64 -0.27
C TYR A 165 4.56 -5.01 -1.73
N VAL A 166 3.69 -5.99 -2.02
CA VAL A 166 3.39 -6.39 -3.41
C VAL A 166 2.87 -5.21 -4.23
N MET A 167 1.94 -4.40 -3.69
CA MET A 167 1.39 -3.25 -4.41
C MET A 167 2.50 -2.24 -4.81
N PRO A 168 3.33 -1.72 -3.88
CA PRO A 168 4.46 -0.86 -4.24
C PRO A 168 5.43 -1.51 -5.23
N LEU A 169 5.75 -2.80 -5.08
CA LEU A 169 6.67 -3.50 -5.96
C LEU A 169 6.11 -3.64 -7.39
N VAL A 170 4.80 -3.84 -7.55
CA VAL A 170 4.14 -3.82 -8.87
C VAL A 170 4.26 -2.44 -9.51
N GLN A 171 4.14 -1.36 -8.74
CA GLN A 171 4.29 0.00 -9.24
C GLN A 171 5.73 0.29 -9.70
N VAL A 172 6.73 -0.18 -8.95
CA VAL A 172 8.14 -0.07 -9.32
C VAL A 172 8.46 -0.72 -10.67
N LEU A 173 7.75 -1.77 -11.07
CA LEU A 173 7.93 -2.36 -12.41
C LEU A 173 7.73 -1.34 -13.54
N LYS A 174 7.07 -0.20 -13.31
CA LYS A 174 6.97 0.92 -14.28
C LYS A 174 8.29 1.66 -14.47
N TYR A 175 9.17 1.68 -13.47
CA TYR A 175 10.51 2.30 -13.55
C TYR A 175 11.55 1.39 -14.21
N GLU A 176 11.26 0.09 -14.33
CA GLU A 176 12.18 -0.85 -14.94
C GLU A 176 12.36 -0.57 -16.44
N PRO A 177 13.58 -0.53 -16.97
CA PRO A 177 13.84 -0.25 -18.38
C PRO A 177 13.53 -1.46 -19.28
N PHE A 178 13.65 -2.70 -18.77
CA PHE A 178 13.52 -3.92 -19.56
C PHE A 178 12.29 -4.76 -19.15
N GLY A 179 11.81 -5.64 -20.04
CA GLY A 179 10.68 -6.52 -19.75
C GLY A 179 11.03 -7.60 -18.72
N SER A 180 12.19 -8.23 -18.87
CA SER A 180 12.76 -9.19 -17.91
C SER A 180 13.74 -8.47 -16.99
N CYS A 181 13.38 -8.31 -15.73
CA CYS A 181 14.23 -7.76 -14.69
C CYS A 181 14.20 -8.64 -13.44
N ALA A 182 15.14 -8.41 -12.50
CA ALA A 182 15.20 -9.18 -11.25
C ALA A 182 13.89 -9.11 -10.48
N LEU A 183 13.28 -7.92 -10.40
CA LEU A 183 12.03 -7.69 -9.68
C LEU A 183 10.87 -8.49 -10.27
N ALA A 184 10.70 -8.45 -11.59
CA ALA A 184 9.68 -9.21 -12.30
C ALA A 184 9.82 -10.72 -12.07
N ARG A 185 11.06 -11.23 -12.13
CA ARG A 185 11.35 -12.66 -11.86
C ARG A 185 11.05 -13.04 -10.41
N MET A 186 11.43 -12.21 -9.44
CA MET A 186 11.14 -12.44 -8.03
C MET A 186 9.63 -12.48 -7.77
N LEU A 187 8.88 -11.47 -8.24
CA LEU A 187 7.44 -11.40 -8.05
C LEU A 187 6.72 -12.60 -8.69
N LEU A 188 7.11 -12.98 -9.91
CA LEU A 188 6.53 -14.13 -10.59
C LEU A 188 6.85 -15.45 -9.86
N LYS A 189 8.12 -15.66 -9.46
CA LYS A 189 8.54 -16.82 -8.65
C LYS A 189 7.70 -16.93 -7.38
N ARG A 190 7.60 -15.84 -6.61
CA ARG A 190 6.83 -15.80 -5.35
C ARG A 190 5.34 -16.04 -5.57
N ALA A 191 4.76 -15.47 -6.62
CA ALA A 191 3.37 -15.66 -7.00
C ALA A 191 3.03 -17.10 -7.40
N LEU A 192 3.93 -17.79 -8.10
CA LEU A 192 3.75 -19.19 -8.48
C LEU A 192 3.88 -20.14 -7.28
N CYS A 193 4.66 -19.76 -6.26
CA CYS A 193 4.84 -20.57 -5.04
C CYS A 193 3.83 -20.27 -3.93
N ASN A 194 3.08 -19.16 -3.99
CA ASN A 194 2.14 -18.77 -2.95
C ASN A 194 0.85 -18.20 -3.54
N TYR A 195 -0.28 -18.85 -3.24
CA TYR A 195 -1.58 -18.48 -3.80
C TYR A 195 -2.01 -17.05 -3.46
N ARG A 196 -1.83 -16.60 -2.20
CA ARG A 196 -2.23 -15.25 -1.78
C ARG A 196 -1.44 -14.17 -2.52
N ILE A 197 -0.13 -14.37 -2.69
CA ILE A 197 0.73 -13.47 -3.46
C ILE A 197 0.37 -13.47 -4.95
N GLY A 198 0.14 -14.65 -5.53
CA GLY A 198 -0.24 -14.77 -6.94
C GLY A 198 -1.59 -14.12 -7.26
N HIS A 199 -2.56 -14.31 -6.37
CA HIS A 199 -3.90 -13.72 -6.49
C HIS A 199 -3.85 -12.18 -6.47
N ILE A 200 -3.17 -11.58 -5.50
CA ILE A 200 -3.06 -10.11 -5.43
C ILE A 200 -2.21 -9.55 -6.58
N LEU A 201 -1.15 -10.24 -7.00
CA LEU A 201 -0.32 -9.84 -8.14
C LEU A 201 -1.16 -9.80 -9.43
N PHE A 202 -1.97 -10.83 -9.68
CA PHE A 202 -2.85 -10.90 -10.85
C PHE A 202 -3.81 -9.72 -10.91
N TRP A 203 -4.52 -9.43 -9.81
CA TRP A 203 -5.48 -8.34 -9.78
C TRP A 203 -4.84 -6.96 -9.88
N LEU A 204 -3.69 -6.75 -9.22
CA LEU A 204 -2.93 -5.51 -9.35
C LEU A 204 -2.48 -5.25 -10.79
N LEU A 205 -1.90 -6.25 -11.46
CA LEU A 205 -1.49 -6.12 -12.86
C LEU A 205 -2.68 -5.87 -13.79
N ARG A 206 -3.81 -6.56 -13.58
CA ARG A 206 -5.04 -6.34 -14.35
C ARG A 206 -5.62 -4.95 -14.15
N ALA A 207 -5.62 -4.45 -12.92
CA ALA A 207 -6.08 -3.10 -12.62
C ALA A 207 -5.25 -2.07 -13.39
N GLU A 208 -3.93 -2.22 -13.42
CA GLU A 208 -3.03 -1.36 -14.19
C GLU A 208 -3.25 -1.48 -15.71
N LEU A 209 -3.46 -2.68 -16.25
CA LEU A 209 -3.83 -2.83 -17.66
C LEU A 209 -5.12 -2.08 -18.00
N GLY A 210 -6.12 -2.11 -17.12
CA GLY A 210 -7.36 -1.35 -17.28
C GLY A 210 -7.15 0.17 -17.27
N GLN A 211 -6.15 0.67 -16.54
CA GLN A 211 -5.77 2.08 -16.58
C GLN A 211 -5.08 2.45 -17.90
N LEU A 212 -4.25 1.56 -18.43
CA LEU A 212 -3.46 1.77 -19.65
C LEU A 212 -4.27 1.62 -20.95
N SER A 213 -5.32 0.79 -20.95
CA SER A 213 -6.08 0.42 -22.17
C SER A 213 -6.90 1.54 -22.81
N GLU A 214 -7.08 2.69 -22.16
CA GLU A 214 -7.80 3.84 -22.72
C GLU A 214 -6.87 4.95 -23.24
N ILE A 215 -5.55 4.80 -23.08
CA ILE A 215 -4.55 5.76 -23.57
C ILE A 215 -4.25 5.45 -25.05
N GLY A 216 -5.23 5.72 -25.92
CA GLY A 216 -5.11 5.53 -27.37
C GLY A 216 -5.18 4.07 -27.84
N GLN A 217 -5.24 3.86 -29.16
CA GLN A 217 -5.37 2.55 -29.79
C GLN A 217 -4.10 1.67 -29.67
N GLU A 218 -3.02 2.16 -29.05
CA GLU A 218 -1.70 1.52 -29.12
C GLU A 218 -1.15 1.03 -27.77
N LEU A 219 -0.56 -0.16 -27.80
CA LEU A 219 -0.11 -0.88 -26.61
C LEU A 219 1.26 -0.39 -26.12
N THR A 220 1.25 0.45 -25.09
CA THR A 220 2.49 0.94 -24.45
C THR A 220 3.43 -0.20 -24.01
N LYS A 221 4.73 0.08 -23.91
CA LYS A 221 5.72 -0.89 -23.38
C LYS A 221 5.36 -1.44 -21.99
N THR A 222 4.79 -0.58 -21.13
CA THR A 222 4.31 -0.97 -19.80
C THR A 222 3.13 -1.93 -19.91
N TYR A 223 2.19 -1.68 -20.84
CA TYR A 223 1.08 -2.60 -21.10
C TYR A 223 1.61 -3.97 -21.51
N LYS A 224 2.51 -4.02 -22.51
CA LYS A 224 3.13 -5.26 -22.99
C LYS A 224 3.81 -6.03 -21.85
N ARG A 225 4.58 -5.33 -20.99
CA ARG A 225 5.21 -5.92 -19.79
C ARG A 225 4.20 -6.56 -18.86
N PHE A 226 3.16 -5.84 -18.46
CA PHE A 226 2.17 -6.35 -17.51
C PHE A 226 1.34 -7.49 -18.11
N ALA A 227 0.99 -7.41 -19.40
CA ALA A 227 0.29 -8.47 -20.12
C ALA A 227 1.14 -9.76 -20.16
N LEU A 228 2.42 -9.66 -20.49
CA LEU A 228 3.34 -10.82 -20.51
C LEU A 228 3.54 -11.43 -19.12
N LEU A 229 3.57 -10.62 -18.06
CA LEU A 229 3.66 -11.12 -16.69
C LEU A 229 2.40 -11.88 -16.26
N ILE A 230 1.21 -11.35 -16.60
CA ILE A 230 -0.05 -12.06 -16.37
C ILE A 230 -0.08 -13.37 -17.17
N GLU A 231 0.33 -13.33 -18.43
CA GLU A 231 0.38 -14.53 -19.27
C GLU A 231 1.30 -15.61 -18.66
N ALA A 232 2.51 -15.22 -18.25
CA ALA A 232 3.45 -16.13 -17.61
C ALA A 232 2.89 -16.73 -16.31
N TYR A 233 2.24 -15.90 -15.48
CA TYR A 233 1.57 -16.36 -14.27
C TYR A 233 0.43 -17.35 -14.57
N CYS A 234 -0.46 -17.02 -15.52
CA CYS A 234 -1.58 -17.88 -15.91
C CYS A 234 -1.10 -19.22 -16.48
N ARG A 235 -0.02 -19.22 -17.28
CA ARG A 235 0.58 -20.45 -17.83
C ARG A 235 1.20 -21.33 -16.74
N GLY A 236 1.82 -20.71 -15.73
CA GLY A 236 2.41 -21.43 -14.59
C GLY A 236 1.40 -21.85 -13.51
N ASN A 237 0.15 -21.40 -13.58
CA ASN A 237 -0.82 -21.56 -12.49
C ASN A 237 -2.22 -21.99 -12.96
N TYR A 238 -2.29 -23.12 -13.66
CA TYR A 238 -3.53 -23.62 -14.27
C TYR A 238 -4.64 -23.91 -13.24
N SER A 239 -4.30 -24.44 -12.06
CA SER A 239 -5.26 -24.77 -11.01
C SER A 239 -6.04 -23.53 -10.52
N HIS A 240 -5.36 -22.39 -10.38
CA HIS A 240 -5.99 -21.15 -9.91
C HIS A 240 -6.71 -20.38 -11.03
N LEU A 241 -6.35 -20.63 -12.29
CA LEU A 241 -6.88 -19.91 -13.44
C LEU A 241 -8.40 -20.00 -13.54
N HIS A 242 -8.99 -21.17 -13.29
CA HIS A 242 -10.43 -21.34 -13.36
C HIS A 242 -11.19 -20.43 -12.36
N SER A 243 -10.71 -20.37 -11.12
CA SER A 243 -11.27 -19.48 -10.08
C SER A 243 -11.15 -18.00 -10.48
N MET A 244 -9.98 -17.58 -10.96
CA MET A 244 -9.75 -16.21 -11.39
C MET A 244 -10.61 -15.82 -12.61
N LEU A 245 -10.80 -16.72 -13.58
CA LEU A 245 -11.65 -16.46 -14.74
C LEU A 245 -13.12 -16.25 -14.34
N ARG A 246 -13.63 -17.04 -13.37
CA ARG A 246 -14.97 -16.81 -12.80
C ARG A 246 -15.09 -15.44 -12.14
N GLN A 247 -14.07 -15.02 -11.38
CA GLN A 247 -14.04 -13.69 -10.78
C GLN A 247 -13.98 -12.58 -11.83
N VAL A 248 -13.22 -12.75 -12.91
CA VAL A 248 -13.17 -11.80 -14.03
C VAL A 248 -14.53 -11.67 -14.72
N ASP A 249 -15.24 -12.77 -14.95
CA ASP A 249 -16.59 -12.74 -15.53
C ASP A 249 -17.60 -12.03 -14.60
N MET A 250 -17.52 -12.32 -13.29
CA MET A 250 -18.31 -11.58 -12.29
C MET A 250 -18.09 -10.07 -12.37
N VAL A 251 -16.84 -9.61 -12.43
CA VAL A 251 -16.51 -8.18 -12.53
C VAL A 251 -17.06 -7.57 -13.82
N ALA A 252 -16.96 -8.27 -14.96
CA ALA A 252 -17.48 -7.80 -16.24
C ALA A 252 -19.01 -7.61 -16.21
N ARG A 253 -19.74 -8.62 -15.68
CA ARG A 253 -21.20 -8.59 -15.53
C ARG A 253 -21.65 -7.47 -14.61
N LEU A 254 -21.04 -7.35 -13.43
CA LEU A 254 -21.35 -6.28 -12.47
C LEU A 254 -21.03 -4.89 -13.03
N THR A 255 -19.97 -4.76 -13.84
CA THR A 255 -19.63 -3.50 -14.50
C THR A 255 -20.74 -3.06 -15.46
N ASN A 256 -21.24 -3.98 -16.29
CA ASN A 256 -22.33 -3.69 -17.23
C ASN A 256 -23.65 -3.40 -16.50
N LEU A 257 -24.00 -4.22 -15.50
CA LEU A 257 -25.19 -4.01 -14.69
C LEU A 257 -25.15 -2.66 -13.95
N SER A 258 -23.99 -2.28 -13.39
CA SER A 258 -23.83 -0.98 -12.73
C SER A 258 -24.02 0.19 -13.69
N LYS A 259 -23.61 0.09 -14.97
CA LYS A 259 -23.88 1.14 -15.97
C LYS A 259 -25.38 1.33 -16.20
N ILE A 260 -26.15 0.24 -16.24
CA ILE A 260 -27.61 0.28 -16.39
C ILE A 260 -28.26 0.91 -15.15
N ILE A 261 -27.88 0.43 -13.96
CA ILE A 261 -28.38 0.94 -12.67
C ILE A 261 -28.18 2.45 -12.53
N LYS A 262 -27.02 2.96 -12.95
CA LYS A 262 -26.71 4.41 -12.94
C LYS A 262 -27.63 5.27 -13.80
N SER A 263 -28.32 4.69 -14.77
CA SER A 263 -29.30 5.42 -15.58
C SER A 263 -30.67 5.53 -14.88
N MET A 264 -30.89 4.75 -13.81
CA MET A 264 -32.14 4.72 -13.05
C MET A 264 -32.13 5.79 -11.95
N LYS A 265 -33.12 6.68 -11.99
CA LYS A 265 -33.28 7.76 -11.00
C LYS A 265 -33.80 7.25 -9.65
N ASP A 266 -34.74 6.31 -9.70
CA ASP A 266 -35.36 5.77 -8.49
C ASP A 266 -34.54 4.60 -7.93
N LYS A 267 -34.17 4.71 -6.65
CA LYS A 267 -33.31 3.74 -5.95
C LYS A 267 -33.99 2.41 -5.72
N GLU A 268 -35.30 2.42 -5.44
CA GLU A 268 -36.04 1.19 -5.18
C GLU A 268 -36.20 0.37 -6.47
N CYS A 269 -36.56 1.02 -7.57
CA CYS A 269 -36.58 0.45 -8.91
C CYS A 269 -35.20 -0.09 -9.31
N ALA A 270 -34.13 0.69 -9.07
CA ALA A 270 -32.76 0.25 -9.32
C ALA A 270 -32.37 -0.99 -8.50
N THR A 271 -32.80 -1.06 -7.25
CA THR A 271 -32.58 -2.22 -6.39
C THR A 271 -33.36 -3.44 -6.87
N LYS A 272 -34.64 -3.29 -7.21
CA LYS A 272 -35.45 -4.38 -7.79
C LYS A 272 -34.85 -4.90 -9.10
N HIS A 273 -34.35 -4.00 -9.95
CA HIS A 273 -33.67 -4.38 -11.18
C HIS A 273 -32.36 -5.15 -10.91
N LEU A 274 -31.53 -4.66 -9.99
CA LEU A 274 -30.32 -5.37 -9.53
C LEU A 274 -30.65 -6.80 -9.09
N GLN A 275 -31.63 -6.97 -8.20
CA GLN A 275 -32.00 -8.28 -7.66
C GLN A 275 -32.50 -9.23 -8.75
N LYS A 276 -33.30 -8.71 -9.69
CA LYS A 276 -33.79 -9.47 -10.85
C LYS A 276 -32.63 -9.96 -11.73
N GLU A 277 -31.74 -9.06 -12.14
CA GLU A 277 -30.61 -9.41 -13.02
C GLU A 277 -29.63 -10.36 -12.34
N LEU A 278 -29.35 -10.18 -11.05
CA LEU A 278 -28.47 -11.08 -10.28
C LEU A 278 -28.99 -12.52 -10.24
N THR A 279 -30.30 -12.75 -10.39
CA THR A 279 -30.87 -14.10 -10.46
C THR A 279 -30.32 -14.87 -11.67
N SER A 280 -30.04 -14.18 -12.77
CA SER A 280 -29.41 -14.78 -13.96
C SER A 280 -27.90 -15.03 -13.82
N TYR A 281 -27.25 -14.46 -12.79
CA TYR A 281 -25.81 -14.58 -12.56
C TYR A 281 -25.44 -15.54 -11.43
N VAL A 282 -26.43 -16.11 -10.74
CA VAL A 282 -26.26 -16.96 -9.54
C VAL A 282 -25.23 -18.07 -9.76
N GLU A 283 -25.32 -18.82 -10.86
CA GLU A 283 -24.42 -19.95 -11.14
C GLU A 283 -22.95 -19.54 -11.18
N ILE A 284 -22.66 -18.38 -11.75
CA ILE A 284 -21.29 -17.88 -11.92
C ILE A 284 -20.77 -17.28 -10.61
N MET A 285 -21.64 -16.60 -9.86
CA MET A 285 -21.28 -15.78 -8.71
C MET A 285 -21.37 -16.50 -7.35
N GLN A 286 -21.78 -17.76 -7.29
CA GLN A 286 -21.88 -18.52 -6.02
C GLN A 286 -20.80 -19.59 -5.88
N ASN A 287 -20.55 -20.05 -4.65
CA ASN A 287 -19.59 -21.12 -4.35
C ASN A 287 -18.23 -20.86 -5.02
N MET A 288 -17.69 -19.68 -4.74
CA MET A 288 -16.45 -19.21 -5.34
C MET A 288 -15.53 -18.57 -4.30
N ILE A 289 -14.24 -18.55 -4.59
CA ILE A 289 -13.26 -17.87 -3.75
C ILE A 289 -13.48 -16.36 -3.87
N SER A 290 -13.46 -15.66 -2.74
CA SER A 290 -13.60 -14.20 -2.72
C SER A 290 -12.44 -13.56 -3.48
N PRO A 291 -12.70 -12.57 -4.35
CA PRO A 291 -11.61 -11.84 -4.98
C PRO A 291 -10.87 -10.93 -4.00
N LEU A 292 -11.45 -10.58 -2.85
CA LEU A 292 -10.82 -9.67 -1.87
C LEU A 292 -9.80 -10.39 -0.98
N ASP A 293 -10.15 -11.58 -0.46
CA ASP A 293 -9.20 -12.47 0.21
C ASP A 293 -9.42 -13.91 -0.28
N PRO A 294 -8.41 -14.55 -0.88
CA PRO A 294 -8.53 -15.93 -1.34
C PRO A 294 -8.73 -16.97 -0.22
N SER A 295 -8.58 -16.57 1.04
CA SER A 295 -8.89 -17.40 2.22
C SER A 295 -10.38 -17.48 2.49
N ASP A 296 -11.17 -16.53 1.96
CA ASP A 296 -12.61 -16.46 2.12
C ASP A 296 -13.34 -17.14 0.97
N SER A 297 -14.40 -17.86 1.30
CA SER A 297 -15.32 -18.47 0.31
C SER A 297 -16.66 -17.75 0.31
N LEU A 298 -17.15 -17.41 -0.87
CA LEU A 298 -18.49 -16.89 -1.11
C LEU A 298 -19.43 -18.07 -1.38
N GLY A 299 -20.41 -18.30 -0.51
CA GLY A 299 -21.39 -19.39 -0.66
C GLY A 299 -22.49 -19.05 -1.66
N ALA A 300 -23.75 -19.34 -1.30
CA ALA A 300 -24.91 -19.02 -2.12
C ALA A 300 -25.16 -17.50 -2.17
N LEU A 301 -25.38 -16.96 -3.37
CA LEU A 301 -25.73 -15.54 -3.55
C LEU A 301 -27.16 -15.30 -3.05
N LYS A 302 -27.31 -14.34 -2.13
CA LYS A 302 -28.59 -13.92 -1.54
C LYS A 302 -29.11 -12.70 -2.29
N THR A 303 -29.67 -12.92 -3.47
CA THR A 303 -30.09 -11.85 -4.39
C THR A 303 -31.08 -10.89 -3.73
N GLU A 304 -31.98 -11.38 -2.89
CA GLU A 304 -32.97 -10.63 -2.13
C GLU A 304 -32.37 -9.65 -1.11
N MET A 305 -31.15 -9.92 -0.63
CA MET A 305 -30.42 -9.07 0.32
C MET A 305 -29.52 -8.04 -0.37
N CYS A 306 -29.25 -8.22 -1.67
CA CYS A 306 -28.45 -7.30 -2.46
C CYS A 306 -29.20 -5.97 -2.67
N LYS A 307 -28.49 -4.85 -2.60
CA LYS A 307 -29.09 -3.51 -2.71
C LYS A 307 -28.18 -2.46 -3.34
N VAL A 308 -28.79 -1.44 -3.95
CA VAL A 308 -28.07 -0.24 -4.39
C VAL A 308 -27.89 0.70 -3.20
N ILE A 309 -26.66 1.11 -2.92
CA ILE A 309 -26.35 2.06 -1.84
C ILE A 309 -26.73 3.47 -2.29
N GLY A 310 -27.37 4.24 -1.38
CA GLY A 310 -27.75 5.63 -1.63
C GLY A 310 -26.55 6.56 -1.61
N SER A 311 -25.82 6.65 -2.71
CA SER A 311 -24.72 7.61 -2.90
C SER A 311 -24.64 8.05 -4.37
N ALA A 312 -23.85 9.09 -4.66
CA ALA A 312 -23.76 9.69 -6.00
C ALA A 312 -23.34 8.70 -7.11
N LYS A 313 -22.59 7.64 -6.78
CA LYS A 313 -22.12 6.65 -7.74
C LYS A 313 -22.94 5.36 -7.76
N GLN A 314 -23.97 5.26 -6.91
CA GLN A 314 -24.87 4.10 -6.77
C GLN A 314 -24.13 2.74 -6.74
N PRO A 315 -23.21 2.50 -5.76
CA PRO A 315 -22.53 1.21 -5.62
C PRO A 315 -23.49 0.08 -5.27
N LEU A 316 -23.10 -1.14 -5.62
CA LEU A 316 -23.89 -2.34 -5.40
C LEU A 316 -23.38 -3.04 -4.13
N ARG A 317 -24.23 -3.23 -3.13
CA ARG A 317 -23.94 -4.11 -1.98
C ARG A 317 -24.45 -5.51 -2.32
N LEU A 318 -23.53 -6.45 -2.38
CA LEU A 318 -23.77 -7.85 -2.73
C LEU A 318 -23.60 -8.71 -1.48
N THR A 319 -24.46 -9.70 -1.31
CA THR A 319 -24.52 -10.54 -0.11
C THR A 319 -24.52 -12.02 -0.48
N TRP A 320 -23.65 -12.79 0.15
CA TRP A 320 -23.58 -14.24 0.05
C TRP A 320 -23.75 -14.88 1.43
N THR A 321 -24.17 -16.14 1.48
CA THR A 321 -23.99 -16.95 2.69
C THR A 321 -22.50 -17.17 2.95
N ASN A 322 -22.10 -17.12 4.20
CA ASN A 322 -20.78 -17.54 4.62
C ASN A 322 -20.78 -19.08 4.81
N PRO A 323 -20.07 -19.85 3.97
CA PRO A 323 -20.04 -21.31 4.06
C PRO A 323 -19.11 -21.83 5.17
N GLU A 324 -18.40 -20.94 5.88
CA GLU A 324 -17.49 -21.30 6.96
C GLU A 324 -18.23 -22.01 8.11
N PRO A 325 -17.74 -23.16 8.63
CA PRO A 325 -18.47 -23.93 9.64
C PRO A 325 -18.81 -23.15 10.91
N LEU A 326 -17.99 -22.17 11.29
CA LEU A 326 -18.20 -21.32 12.45
C LEU A 326 -18.83 -19.97 12.12
N ALA A 327 -19.38 -19.79 10.91
CA ALA A 327 -20.03 -18.57 10.47
C ALA A 327 -21.08 -18.07 11.46
N ARG A 328 -21.85 -18.98 12.06
CA ARG A 328 -22.87 -18.68 13.10
C ARG A 328 -22.33 -17.97 14.35
N LEU A 329 -21.03 -18.06 14.61
CA LEU A 329 -20.37 -17.41 15.75
C LEU A 329 -19.87 -15.98 15.40
N HIS A 330 -19.77 -15.65 14.12
CA HIS A 330 -19.18 -14.39 13.66
C HIS A 330 -20.12 -13.64 12.70
N SER A 331 -20.32 -14.18 11.50
CA SER A 331 -21.24 -13.65 10.49
C SER A 331 -21.70 -14.77 9.56
N GLU A 332 -23.00 -14.99 9.49
CA GLU A 332 -23.63 -15.96 8.57
C GLU A 332 -23.61 -15.50 7.11
N THR A 333 -23.24 -14.25 6.86
CA THR A 333 -23.12 -13.67 5.53
C THR A 333 -21.73 -13.09 5.28
N HIS A 334 -21.33 -13.11 4.01
CA HIS A 334 -20.21 -12.34 3.49
C HIS A 334 -20.76 -11.27 2.55
N GLU A 335 -20.30 -10.03 2.70
CA GLU A 335 -20.81 -8.92 1.90
C GLU A 335 -19.68 -8.10 1.27
N ILE A 336 -19.91 -7.71 0.03
CA ILE A 336 -18.97 -6.94 -0.77
C ILE A 336 -19.69 -5.75 -1.39
N ILE A 337 -19.05 -4.58 -1.35
CA ILE A 337 -19.48 -3.42 -2.12
C ILE A 337 -18.72 -3.42 -3.44
N PHE A 338 -19.45 -3.54 -4.54
CA PHE A 338 -18.93 -3.28 -5.87
C PHE A 338 -19.12 -1.81 -6.23
N LYS A 339 -18.00 -1.13 -6.51
CA LYS A 339 -17.98 0.27 -6.95
C LYS A 339 -17.54 0.33 -8.41
N ASN A 340 -18.26 1.16 -9.17
CA ASN A 340 -17.92 1.56 -10.52
C ASN A 340 -18.04 3.09 -10.56
N GLY A 341 -17.02 3.80 -11.02
CA GLY A 341 -16.98 5.26 -11.15
C GLY A 341 -16.12 6.00 -10.13
N ASP A 342 -15.45 5.30 -9.21
CA ASP A 342 -14.48 5.84 -8.23
C ASP A 342 -13.12 5.12 -8.38
N ASP A 343 -12.01 5.85 -8.23
CA ASP A 343 -10.66 5.28 -8.27
C ASP A 343 -10.25 4.70 -6.90
N LEU A 344 -10.48 3.39 -6.72
CA LEU A 344 -10.19 2.70 -5.46
C LEU A 344 -8.70 2.50 -5.17
N ARG A 345 -7.80 2.93 -6.05
CA ARG A 345 -6.35 2.85 -5.81
C ARG A 345 -5.94 3.74 -4.62
N GLN A 346 -6.65 4.85 -4.39
CA GLN A 346 -6.41 5.75 -3.24
C GLN A 346 -6.73 5.05 -1.91
N ASP A 347 -7.91 4.44 -1.81
CA ASP A 347 -8.31 3.65 -0.64
C ASP A 347 -7.37 2.46 -0.41
N MET A 348 -7.07 1.71 -1.48
CA MET A 348 -6.15 0.57 -1.38
C MET A 348 -4.78 0.99 -0.87
N LEU A 349 -4.20 2.07 -1.40
CA LEU A 349 -2.91 2.60 -0.94
C LEU A 349 -2.98 2.97 0.54
N THR A 350 -3.99 3.73 0.94
CA THR A 350 -4.13 4.20 2.32
C THR A 350 -4.21 3.02 3.30
N LEU A 351 -5.08 2.05 3.00
CA LEU A 351 -5.23 0.85 3.81
C LEU A 351 -3.95 0.00 3.82
N GLN A 352 -3.25 -0.08 2.68
CA GLN A 352 -1.98 -0.81 2.61
C GLN A 352 -0.90 -0.17 3.50
N VAL A 353 -0.80 1.15 3.52
CA VAL A 353 0.12 1.86 4.41
C VAL A 353 -0.30 1.68 5.87
N MET A 354 -1.61 1.66 6.18
CA MET A 354 -2.11 1.33 7.52
C MET A 354 -1.75 -0.09 7.95
N ARG A 355 -1.74 -1.09 7.04
CA ARG A 355 -1.28 -2.46 7.36
C ARG A 355 0.19 -2.47 7.76
N ILE A 356 1.02 -1.67 7.10
CA ILE A 356 2.43 -1.51 7.45
C ILE A 356 2.57 -0.83 8.82
N MET A 357 1.78 0.21 9.12
CA MET A 357 1.75 0.86 10.44
C MET A 357 1.35 -0.13 11.54
N ASP A 358 0.29 -0.92 11.32
CA ASP A 358 -0.19 -1.94 12.24
C ASP A 358 0.86 -3.02 12.50
N ALA A 359 1.55 -3.49 11.46
CA ALA A 359 2.66 -4.43 11.60
C ALA A 359 3.79 -3.87 12.47
N PHE A 360 4.12 -2.58 12.35
CA PHE A 360 5.13 -1.96 13.20
C PHE A 360 4.70 -1.79 14.64
N TRP A 361 3.46 -1.37 14.89
CA TRP A 361 2.93 -1.29 16.25
C TRP A 361 2.92 -2.66 16.92
N LYS A 362 2.43 -3.69 16.22
CA LYS A 362 2.43 -5.08 16.71
C LYS A 362 3.84 -5.62 16.96
N SER A 363 4.82 -5.23 16.16
CA SER A 363 6.24 -5.60 16.39
C SER A 363 6.85 -5.02 17.67
N ARG A 364 6.17 -4.04 18.30
CA ARG A 364 6.54 -3.39 19.55
C ARG A 364 5.53 -3.71 20.67
N ASP A 365 4.72 -4.74 20.49
CA ASP A 365 3.66 -5.18 21.41
C ASP A 365 2.51 -4.18 21.61
N TYR A 366 2.29 -3.28 20.63
CA TYR A 366 1.13 -2.41 20.58
C TYR A 366 0.09 -2.96 19.61
N ASP A 367 -0.91 -3.68 20.12
CA ASP A 367 -2.12 -4.00 19.35
C ASP A 367 -3.13 -2.85 19.46
N LEU A 368 -3.14 -1.98 18.45
CA LEU A 368 -4.07 -0.86 18.38
C LEU A 368 -5.44 -1.28 17.84
N CYS A 369 -5.73 -2.57 17.67
CA CYS A 369 -7.04 -3.09 17.27
C CYS A 369 -7.62 -2.44 16.00
N LEU A 370 -6.77 -2.12 15.02
CA LEU A 370 -7.24 -1.53 13.75
C LEU A 370 -8.12 -2.51 12.97
N SER A 371 -9.24 -2.03 12.43
CA SER A 371 -10.08 -2.77 11.48
C SER A 371 -9.73 -2.36 10.04
N ILE A 372 -8.69 -2.96 9.49
CA ILE A 372 -8.22 -2.67 8.13
C ILE A 372 -8.93 -3.61 7.14
N TYR A 373 -10.00 -3.12 6.51
CA TYR A 373 -10.80 -3.89 5.56
C TYR A 373 -10.14 -4.01 4.18
N GLU A 374 -10.51 -5.03 3.41
CA GLU A 374 -9.96 -5.24 2.08
C GLU A 374 -10.58 -4.33 1.01
N VAL A 375 -9.72 -3.78 0.16
CA VAL A 375 -10.09 -3.01 -1.03
C VAL A 375 -9.25 -3.49 -2.19
N LEU A 376 -9.91 -3.83 -3.30
CA LEU A 376 -9.25 -4.33 -4.49
C LEU A 376 -9.71 -3.58 -5.74
N PRO A 377 -8.85 -2.73 -6.33
CA PRO A 377 -9.03 -2.21 -7.67
C PRO A 377 -8.98 -3.34 -8.69
N MET A 378 -9.90 -3.34 -9.64
CA MET A 378 -10.07 -4.41 -10.64
C MET A 378 -10.06 -3.89 -12.09
N GLY A 379 -9.84 -2.60 -12.26
CA GLY A 379 -9.80 -1.90 -13.54
C GLY A 379 -9.85 -0.39 -13.35
N ARG A 380 -10.11 0.35 -14.42
CA ARG A 380 -10.27 1.81 -14.34
C ARG A 380 -11.56 2.18 -13.64
N ASN A 381 -11.43 2.84 -12.49
CA ASN A 381 -12.55 3.28 -11.64
C ASN A 381 -13.52 2.14 -11.24
N VAL A 382 -13.05 0.89 -11.22
CA VAL A 382 -13.86 -0.29 -10.87
C VAL A 382 -13.12 -1.11 -9.84
N GLY A 383 -13.83 -1.58 -8.82
CA GLY A 383 -13.30 -2.54 -7.87
C GLY A 383 -14.26 -2.86 -6.74
N MET A 384 -13.74 -3.52 -5.73
CA MET A 384 -14.53 -4.07 -4.63
C MET A 384 -13.99 -3.62 -3.26
N ILE A 385 -14.89 -3.53 -2.30
CA ILE A 385 -14.61 -3.19 -0.90
C ILE A 385 -15.30 -4.22 -0.01
N HIS A 386 -14.56 -4.81 0.92
CA HIS A 386 -15.12 -5.70 1.92
C HIS A 386 -16.02 -4.94 2.90
N VAL A 387 -17.21 -5.46 3.19
CA VAL A 387 -18.09 -4.85 4.20
C VAL A 387 -17.78 -5.46 5.57
N VAL A 388 -17.24 -4.62 6.45
CA VAL A 388 -17.10 -4.96 7.87
C VAL A 388 -18.49 -5.19 8.45
N GLN A 389 -18.74 -6.39 8.95
CA GLN A 389 -20.04 -6.77 9.52
C GLN A 389 -20.22 -6.19 10.94
N ASN A 390 -21.47 -6.18 11.42
CA ASN A 390 -21.80 -5.78 12.79
C ASN A 390 -21.28 -4.39 13.20
N CYS A 391 -21.32 -3.43 12.28
CA CYS A 391 -20.92 -2.06 12.54
C CYS A 391 -21.94 -1.06 11.99
N ASN A 392 -21.89 0.16 12.52
CA ASN A 392 -22.70 1.29 12.10
C ASN A 392 -21.84 2.54 11.98
N THR A 393 -22.24 3.46 11.11
CA THR A 393 -21.62 4.80 11.14
C THR A 393 -21.99 5.51 12.43
N LEU A 394 -21.15 6.44 12.90
CA LEU A 394 -21.50 7.24 14.08
C LEU A 394 -22.78 8.04 13.86
N PHE A 395 -23.04 8.48 12.62
CA PHE A 395 -24.27 9.16 12.24
C PHE A 395 -25.50 8.26 12.42
N GLU A 396 -25.45 7.01 11.96
CA GLU A 396 -26.54 6.03 12.14
C GLU A 396 -26.84 5.81 13.63
N ILE A 397 -25.80 5.66 14.46
CA ILE A 397 -25.94 5.46 15.91
C ILE A 397 -26.63 6.66 16.57
N GLN A 398 -26.22 7.87 16.23
CA GLN A 398 -26.83 9.09 16.76
C GLN A 398 -28.28 9.28 16.30
N CYS A 399 -28.58 8.98 15.03
CA CYS A 399 -29.94 9.03 14.49
C CYS A 399 -30.88 8.03 15.19
N ALA A 400 -30.42 6.80 15.41
CA ALA A 400 -31.20 5.80 16.14
C ALA A 400 -31.49 6.24 17.58
N ALA A 401 -30.52 6.88 18.25
CA ALA A 401 -30.73 7.44 19.59
C ALA A 401 -31.80 8.56 19.62
N LYS A 402 -31.88 9.40 18.58
CA LYS A 402 -32.91 10.46 18.48
C LYS A 402 -34.31 9.90 18.34
N GLN A 403 -34.49 8.82 17.58
CA GLN A 403 -35.80 8.22 17.32
C GLN A 403 -36.40 7.55 18.56
N LEU A 404 -35.57 7.10 19.51
CA LEU A 404 -36.00 6.45 20.76
C LEU A 404 -36.52 7.45 21.82
N GLY A 405 -36.98 8.65 21.43
CA GLY A 405 -37.53 9.65 22.35
C GLY A 405 -36.51 10.22 23.34
N SER A 406 -35.24 10.00 23.05
CA SER A 406 -34.16 10.37 23.93
C SER A 406 -33.88 11.88 23.75
N THR A 407 -33.94 12.69 24.81
CA THR A 407 -33.47 14.10 24.84
C THR A 407 -31.95 14.25 24.55
N PHE A 408 -31.29 13.17 24.11
CA PHE A 408 -29.84 12.91 24.15
C PHE A 408 -29.10 13.26 22.85
N SER A 409 -29.69 14.04 21.94
CA SER A 409 -29.03 14.48 20.69
C SER A 409 -27.69 15.19 20.92
N MET A 410 -27.44 15.70 22.13
CA MET A 410 -26.22 16.45 22.51
C MET A 410 -25.48 15.80 23.70
N ASP A 411 -25.89 14.61 24.17
CA ASP A 411 -25.21 13.95 25.28
C ASP A 411 -23.89 13.34 24.80
N CYS A 412 -22.77 13.82 25.38
CA CYS A 412 -21.44 13.27 25.13
C CYS A 412 -21.40 11.74 25.33
N GLY A 413 -22.28 11.17 26.16
CA GLY A 413 -22.35 9.74 26.47
C GLY A 413 -23.02 8.82 25.44
N VAL A 414 -23.58 9.31 24.33
CA VAL A 414 -24.33 8.47 23.36
C VAL A 414 -23.52 7.28 22.84
N ILE A 415 -22.26 7.50 22.44
CA ILE A 415 -21.40 6.43 21.92
C ILE A 415 -21.07 5.40 23.01
N ASN A 416 -20.77 5.88 24.23
CA ASN A 416 -20.47 5.01 25.36
C ASN A 416 -21.69 4.14 25.74
N LYS A 417 -22.90 4.72 25.69
CA LYS A 417 -24.15 3.98 25.89
C LYS A 417 -24.40 2.95 24.80
N TYR A 418 -24.10 3.26 23.54
CA TYR A 418 -24.19 2.29 22.45
C TYR A 418 -23.28 1.08 22.70
N ILE A 419 -22.00 1.30 23.03
CA ILE A 419 -21.07 0.21 23.38
C ILE A 419 -21.61 -0.61 24.56
N ARG A 420 -22.10 0.06 25.60
CA ARG A 420 -22.70 -0.62 26.76
C ARG A 420 -23.94 -1.44 26.41
N ASN A 421 -24.81 -0.95 25.54
CA ASN A 421 -26.01 -1.65 25.10
C ASN A 421 -25.70 -2.84 24.17
N CYS A 422 -24.62 -2.77 23.40
CA CYS A 422 -24.13 -3.90 22.61
C CYS A 422 -23.41 -4.95 23.47
N SER A 423 -22.97 -4.57 24.68
CA SER A 423 -22.26 -5.45 25.60
C SER A 423 -23.25 -6.21 26.48
N GLY A 424 -23.14 -7.54 26.52
CA GLY A 424 -24.02 -8.37 27.35
C GLY A 424 -23.77 -8.25 28.85
N ASP A 425 -22.57 -7.83 29.25
CA ASP A 425 -22.18 -7.64 30.64
C ASP A 425 -21.12 -6.54 30.83
N THR A 426 -20.74 -6.28 32.08
CA THR A 426 -19.76 -5.24 32.43
C THR A 426 -18.34 -5.58 31.94
N LYS A 427 -17.96 -6.85 31.90
CA LYS A 427 -16.63 -7.28 31.44
C LYS A 427 -16.48 -7.00 29.94
N LEU A 428 -17.44 -7.45 29.13
CA LEU A 428 -17.49 -7.21 27.69
C LEU A 428 -17.56 -5.72 27.36
N TYR A 429 -18.28 -4.93 28.16
CA TYR A 429 -18.28 -3.48 28.04
C TYR A 429 -16.89 -2.87 28.24
N LEU A 430 -16.16 -3.28 29.29
CA LEU A 430 -14.82 -2.78 29.55
C LEU A 430 -13.84 -3.20 28.44
N GLU A 431 -13.93 -4.44 27.95
CA GLU A 431 -13.14 -4.88 26.79
C GLU A 431 -13.48 -4.07 25.53
N GLY A 432 -14.76 -3.75 25.31
CA GLY A 432 -15.19 -2.89 24.21
C GLY A 432 -14.67 -1.47 24.32
N VAL A 433 -14.61 -0.90 25.52
CA VAL A 433 -13.98 0.40 25.78
C VAL A 433 -12.47 0.34 25.55
N ASP A 434 -11.80 -0.76 25.93
CA ASP A 434 -10.37 -0.93 25.69
C ASP A 434 -10.07 -1.04 24.18
N ARG A 435 -10.85 -1.84 23.42
CA ARG A 435 -10.77 -1.90 21.95
C ARG A 435 -11.05 -0.55 21.30
N PHE A 436 -12.05 0.18 21.79
CA PHE A 436 -12.35 1.54 21.33
C PHE A 436 -11.17 2.47 21.55
N THR A 437 -10.58 2.45 22.75
CA THR A 437 -9.46 3.31 23.12
C THR A 437 -8.23 3.02 22.26
N ALA A 438 -7.90 1.74 22.06
CA ALA A 438 -6.80 1.29 21.23
C ALA A 438 -6.98 1.69 19.75
N SER A 439 -8.14 1.35 19.17
CA SER A 439 -8.46 1.67 17.77
C SER A 439 -8.59 3.16 17.51
N CYS A 440 -9.16 3.92 18.45
CA CYS A 440 -9.17 5.38 18.39
C CYS A 440 -7.75 5.95 18.38
N ALA A 441 -6.84 5.48 19.24
CA ALA A 441 -5.46 5.94 19.27
C ALA A 441 -4.74 5.63 17.94
N GLY A 442 -4.89 4.40 17.42
CA GLY A 442 -4.32 4.01 16.14
C GLY A 442 -4.80 4.84 14.97
N TYR A 443 -6.12 5.05 14.82
CA TYR A 443 -6.67 5.90 13.76
C TYR A 443 -6.34 7.39 13.95
N CYS A 444 -6.24 7.91 15.18
CA CYS A 444 -5.76 9.27 15.44
C CYS A 444 -4.36 9.48 14.84
N VAL A 445 -3.43 8.59 15.19
CA VAL A 445 -2.03 8.68 14.74
C VAL A 445 -1.93 8.43 13.23
N ALA A 446 -2.56 7.37 12.72
CA ALA A 446 -2.50 7.03 11.30
C ALA A 446 -3.06 8.17 10.42
N THR A 447 -4.21 8.74 10.78
CA THR A 447 -4.83 9.81 9.99
C THR A 447 -4.07 11.12 10.08
N TYR A 448 -3.43 11.40 11.22
CA TYR A 448 -2.52 12.53 11.37
C TYR A 448 -1.29 12.37 10.47
N VAL A 449 -0.59 11.23 10.56
CA VAL A 449 0.63 10.95 9.80
C VAL A 449 0.37 10.93 8.29
N LEU A 450 -0.74 10.32 7.86
CA LEU A 450 -1.13 10.24 6.44
C LEU A 450 -1.80 11.52 5.93
N GLY A 451 -2.09 12.48 6.81
CA GLY A 451 -2.79 13.71 6.44
C GLY A 451 -4.19 13.45 5.86
N ILE A 452 -4.91 12.44 6.37
CA ILE A 452 -6.28 12.12 5.94
C ILE A 452 -7.24 13.18 6.50
N LYS A 453 -8.09 13.74 5.62
CA LYS A 453 -9.04 14.82 5.95
C LYS A 453 -10.50 14.35 5.74
N ASP A 454 -11.47 15.27 5.82
CA ASP A 454 -12.91 14.98 5.65
C ASP A 454 -13.42 13.87 6.59
N ARG A 455 -12.98 13.93 7.86
CA ARG A 455 -13.39 12.98 8.91
C ARG A 455 -14.62 13.51 9.63
N HIS A 456 -15.79 13.00 9.23
CA HIS A 456 -17.09 13.28 9.85
C HIS A 456 -17.79 11.97 10.26
N GLN A 457 -18.95 12.10 10.92
CA GLN A 457 -19.66 10.98 11.54
C GLN A 457 -20.16 9.90 10.55
N ASP A 458 -20.25 10.20 9.26
CA ASP A 458 -20.59 9.21 8.23
C ASP A 458 -19.37 8.38 7.78
N ASN A 459 -18.16 8.94 7.90
CA ASN A 459 -16.91 8.30 7.48
C ASN A 459 -16.16 7.63 8.65
N ILE A 460 -16.78 7.60 9.83
CA ILE A 460 -16.29 6.91 11.02
C ILE A 460 -17.35 5.88 11.42
N MET A 461 -16.91 4.64 11.55
CA MET A 461 -17.75 3.50 11.91
C MET A 461 -17.33 2.93 13.25
N LEU A 462 -18.30 2.35 13.94
CA LEU A 462 -18.11 1.65 15.21
C LEU A 462 -18.69 0.24 15.09
N ALA A 463 -17.84 -0.76 15.32
CA ALA A 463 -18.27 -2.14 15.45
C ALA A 463 -18.92 -2.38 16.81
N LYS A 464 -19.86 -3.33 16.88
CA LYS A 464 -20.57 -3.71 18.12
C LYS A 464 -19.64 -4.17 19.25
N ASP A 465 -18.44 -4.64 18.92
CA ASP A 465 -17.44 -5.09 19.88
C ASP A 465 -16.53 -3.96 20.42
N GLY A 466 -16.79 -2.72 20.01
CA GLY A 466 -16.08 -1.51 20.45
C GLY A 466 -15.02 -0.99 19.49
N ARG A 467 -14.64 -1.72 18.43
CA ARG A 467 -13.61 -1.23 17.48
C ARG A 467 -14.11 -0.04 16.65
N LEU A 468 -13.38 1.07 16.73
CA LEU A 468 -13.56 2.26 15.91
C LEU A 468 -12.74 2.12 14.62
N PHE A 469 -13.30 2.47 13.47
CA PHE A 469 -12.54 2.52 12.23
C PHE A 469 -13.05 3.56 11.25
N HIS A 470 -12.18 3.97 10.34
CA HIS A 470 -12.49 4.98 9.33
C HIS A 470 -12.72 4.33 7.98
N ILE A 471 -13.59 4.94 7.16
CA ILE A 471 -13.86 4.55 5.78
C ILE A 471 -13.70 5.74 4.84
N ASP A 472 -13.70 5.49 3.52
CA ASP A 472 -13.63 6.52 2.47
C ASP A 472 -12.36 7.39 2.58
N PHE A 473 -11.26 6.89 2.04
CA PHE A 473 -9.94 7.52 2.11
C PHE A 473 -9.57 8.32 0.85
N GLY A 474 -10.56 8.78 0.08
CA GLY A 474 -10.36 9.38 -1.24
C GLY A 474 -9.46 10.63 -1.29
N HIS A 475 -9.02 11.18 -0.15
CA HIS A 475 -8.02 12.25 -0.12
C HIS A 475 -7.04 12.06 1.06
N PHE A 476 -5.76 11.89 0.74
CA PHE A 476 -4.65 11.74 1.69
C PHE A 476 -3.49 12.70 1.33
N LEU A 477 -2.48 12.83 2.19
CA LEU A 477 -1.38 13.81 2.08
C LEU A 477 -1.84 15.28 1.97
N GLY A 478 -2.97 15.63 2.59
CA GLY A 478 -3.44 17.02 2.66
C GLY A 478 -4.08 17.58 1.39
N HIS A 479 -4.38 16.74 0.38
CA HIS A 479 -5.18 17.16 -0.76
C HIS A 479 -6.64 17.48 -0.34
N TYR A 480 -7.13 18.66 -0.72
CA TYR A 480 -8.43 19.18 -0.30
C TYR A 480 -9.54 18.87 -1.31
N LYS A 481 -10.73 18.53 -0.81
CA LYS A 481 -11.96 18.73 -1.55
C LYS A 481 -12.27 20.23 -1.59
N LYS A 482 -12.01 20.88 -2.72
CA LYS A 482 -12.40 22.28 -2.95
C LYS A 482 -13.88 22.34 -3.32
N LYS A 483 -14.69 23.11 -2.60
CA LYS A 483 -16.03 23.49 -3.05
C LYS A 483 -16.06 25.01 -3.19
N LEU A 484 -16.34 25.51 -4.38
CA LEU A 484 -16.40 26.96 -4.68
C LEU A 484 -15.11 27.74 -4.30
N GLY A 485 -13.93 27.13 -4.49
CA GLY A 485 -12.64 27.77 -4.21
C GLY A 485 -12.24 27.86 -2.73
N ILE A 486 -13.09 27.42 -1.80
CA ILE A 486 -12.80 27.42 -0.36
C ILE A 486 -12.43 26.00 0.09
N ASN A 487 -11.31 25.89 0.82
CA ASN A 487 -10.89 24.64 1.46
C ASN A 487 -11.82 24.33 2.64
N ARG A 488 -12.49 23.18 2.60
CA ARG A 488 -13.48 22.80 3.62
C ARG A 488 -12.89 22.41 4.97
N ASP A 489 -11.68 21.85 5.02
CA ASP A 489 -11.13 21.24 6.24
C ASP A 489 -9.76 21.78 6.62
N ARG A 490 -9.65 22.34 7.83
CA ARG A 490 -8.39 22.88 8.38
C ARG A 490 -7.71 21.96 9.39
N VAL A 491 -8.38 20.92 9.90
CA VAL A 491 -7.92 20.15 11.07
C VAL A 491 -7.82 18.64 10.72
N PRO A 492 -6.67 17.96 10.95
CA PRO A 492 -6.64 16.50 10.96
C PRO A 492 -7.55 15.96 12.08
N PHE A 493 -8.07 14.73 11.95
CA PHE A 493 -9.03 14.07 12.87
C PHE A 493 -9.24 14.76 14.23
N VAL A 494 -10.48 15.20 14.50
CA VAL A 494 -10.82 15.90 15.75
C VAL A 494 -11.25 14.88 16.79
N LEU A 495 -10.46 14.77 17.87
CA LEU A 495 -10.84 14.00 19.06
C LEU A 495 -12.04 14.70 19.72
N THR A 496 -13.22 14.08 19.62
CA THR A 496 -14.48 14.66 20.11
C THR A 496 -14.77 14.32 21.57
N ASP A 497 -15.60 15.12 22.24
CA ASP A 497 -16.07 14.84 23.60
C ASP A 497 -16.78 13.48 23.71
N HIS A 498 -17.42 13.01 22.63
CA HIS A 498 -18.02 11.68 22.61
C HIS A 498 -16.98 10.57 22.75
N PHE A 499 -15.81 10.72 22.10
CA PHE A 499 -14.73 9.75 22.20
C PHE A 499 -14.06 9.81 23.56
N LEU A 500 -13.87 11.02 24.10
CA LEU A 500 -13.34 11.23 25.44
C LEU A 500 -14.23 10.62 26.53
N CYS A 501 -15.55 10.72 26.38
CA CYS A 501 -16.51 10.07 27.28
C CYS A 501 -16.35 8.54 27.30
N VAL A 502 -16.16 7.91 26.13
CA VAL A 502 -15.90 6.46 26.04
C VAL A 502 -14.58 6.10 26.71
N ILE A 503 -13.49 6.81 26.37
CA ILE A 503 -12.14 6.59 26.94
C ILE A 503 -12.18 6.71 28.47
N ALA A 504 -12.92 7.69 28.99
CA ALA A 504 -13.10 7.89 30.42
C ALA A 504 -14.14 6.96 31.07
N LYS A 505 -14.60 5.91 30.36
CA LYS A 505 -15.58 4.91 30.84
C LYS A 505 -16.91 5.54 31.30
N GLY A 506 -17.31 6.63 30.67
CA GLY A 506 -18.51 7.40 30.98
C GLY A 506 -18.37 8.41 32.12
N LYS A 507 -17.15 8.66 32.64
CA LYS A 507 -16.91 9.69 33.67
C LYS A 507 -17.00 11.10 33.06
N ALA A 508 -17.63 12.03 33.79
CA ALA A 508 -17.83 13.42 33.33
C ALA A 508 -16.53 14.24 33.31
N ASN A 509 -15.65 14.09 34.31
CA ASN A 509 -14.37 14.82 34.42
C ASN A 509 -13.22 14.03 33.77
N TYR A 510 -13.19 13.98 32.44
CA TYR A 510 -12.21 13.16 31.70
C TYR A 510 -10.82 13.80 31.61
N GLN A 511 -10.68 15.14 31.67
CA GLN A 511 -9.41 15.84 31.38
C GLN A 511 -8.27 15.52 32.35
N GLU A 512 -8.59 15.20 33.60
CA GLU A 512 -7.60 14.81 34.63
C GLU A 512 -7.56 13.30 34.87
N SER A 513 -8.40 12.53 34.18
CA SER A 513 -8.55 11.09 34.39
C SER A 513 -7.28 10.32 34.03
N HIS A 514 -7.02 9.25 34.79
CA HIS A 514 -5.93 8.31 34.48
C HIS A 514 -6.11 7.69 33.09
N GLU A 515 -7.35 7.40 32.70
CA GLU A 515 -7.69 6.83 31.40
C GLU A 515 -7.30 7.76 30.24
N TYR A 516 -7.56 9.06 30.36
CA TYR A 516 -7.16 10.04 29.35
C TYR A 516 -5.64 10.20 29.24
N LYS A 517 -4.92 10.19 30.38
CA LYS A 517 -3.45 10.18 30.40
C LYS A 517 -2.88 8.94 29.70
N LYS A 518 -3.44 7.76 29.97
CA LYS A 518 -3.06 6.50 29.30
C LYS A 518 -3.32 6.56 27.79
N PHE A 519 -4.45 7.12 27.37
CA PHE A 519 -4.75 7.32 25.93
C PHE A 519 -3.73 8.26 25.26
N LYS A 520 -3.38 9.38 25.90
CA LYS A 520 -2.33 10.27 25.38
C LYS A 520 -1.00 9.56 25.20
N GLN A 521 -0.58 8.81 26.22
CA GLN A 521 0.66 8.03 26.17
C GLN A 521 0.64 7.03 25.01
N LEU A 522 -0.47 6.30 24.85
CA LEU A 522 -0.66 5.35 23.75
C LEU A 522 -0.52 6.02 22.37
N CYS A 523 -1.11 7.20 22.17
CA CYS A 523 -0.95 7.98 20.94
C CYS A 523 0.50 8.43 20.73
N THR A 524 1.18 8.87 21.80
CA THR A 524 2.58 9.30 21.73
C THR A 524 3.49 8.13 21.35
N ASP A 525 3.34 6.97 21.99
CA ASP A 525 4.15 5.78 21.71
C ASP A 525 3.91 5.30 20.28
N ALA A 526 2.64 5.22 19.86
CA ALA A 526 2.28 4.85 18.49
C ALA A 526 2.89 5.80 17.45
N TYR A 527 2.89 7.12 17.71
CA TYR A 527 3.53 8.10 16.82
C TYR A 527 5.04 7.93 16.75
N LEU A 528 5.71 7.77 17.90
CA LEU A 528 7.17 7.62 17.97
C LEU A 528 7.64 6.36 17.22
N ILE A 529 6.92 5.24 17.34
CA ILE A 529 7.21 4.00 16.60
C ILE A 529 7.20 4.25 15.08
N LEU A 530 6.21 4.99 14.57
CA LEU A 530 6.16 5.32 13.15
C LEU A 530 7.25 6.32 12.75
N HIS A 531 7.54 7.30 13.61
CA HIS A 531 8.56 8.31 13.38
C HIS A 531 9.97 7.70 13.23
N GLU A 532 10.30 6.68 14.03
CA GLU A 532 11.54 5.89 13.88
C GLU A 532 11.69 5.22 12.51
N ARG A 533 10.58 5.04 11.77
CA ARG A 533 10.50 4.42 10.45
C ARG A 533 10.16 5.41 9.33
N ALA A 534 10.24 6.73 9.59
CA ALA A 534 9.88 7.76 8.61
C ALA A 534 10.56 7.57 7.24
N LYS A 535 11.84 7.19 7.21
CA LYS A 535 12.59 6.94 5.96
C LYS A 535 11.95 5.86 5.08
N LEU A 536 11.38 4.82 5.69
CA LEU A 536 10.66 3.80 4.93
C LEU A 536 9.39 4.36 4.31
N PHE A 537 8.57 5.09 5.08
CA PHE A 537 7.34 5.69 4.55
C PHE A 537 7.63 6.66 3.41
N VAL A 538 8.67 7.51 3.54
CA VAL A 538 9.10 8.40 2.46
C VAL A 538 9.52 7.61 1.22
N SER A 539 10.30 6.53 1.40
CA SER A 539 10.72 5.67 0.28
C SER A 539 9.53 4.99 -0.38
N LEU A 540 8.58 4.50 0.43
CA LEU A 540 7.34 3.87 -0.02
C LEU A 540 6.50 4.84 -0.87
N PHE A 541 6.25 6.06 -0.40
CA PHE A 541 5.51 7.06 -1.18
C PHE A 541 6.26 7.49 -2.44
N SER A 542 7.59 7.58 -2.40
CA SER A 542 8.41 7.89 -3.58
C SER A 542 8.26 6.83 -4.66
N MET A 543 8.29 5.54 -4.30
CA MET A 543 8.06 4.43 -5.22
C MET A 543 6.65 4.43 -5.83
N LEU A 544 5.67 5.02 -5.14
CA LEU A 544 4.27 5.05 -5.54
C LEU A 544 3.91 6.26 -6.43
N LEU A 545 4.84 7.20 -6.68
CA LEU A 545 4.62 8.36 -7.57
C LEU A 545 4.19 7.95 -8.99
N CYS A 546 4.63 6.78 -9.48
CA CYS A 546 4.24 6.27 -10.80
C CYS A 546 2.80 5.73 -10.89
N MET A 547 2.04 5.71 -9.80
CA MET A 547 0.61 5.37 -9.82
C MET A 547 -0.21 6.42 -10.58
N GLY A 548 0.29 7.65 -10.66
CA GLY A 548 -0.42 8.77 -11.30
C GLY A 548 -1.67 9.18 -10.52
N LEU A 549 -1.68 9.01 -9.19
CA LEU A 549 -2.75 9.50 -8.35
C LEU A 549 -2.67 11.04 -8.28
N PRO A 550 -3.80 11.77 -8.35
CA PRO A 550 -3.83 13.22 -8.21
C PRO A 550 -3.16 13.74 -6.92
N GLU A 551 -3.24 12.95 -5.85
CA GLU A 551 -2.72 13.26 -4.52
C GLU A 551 -1.22 12.94 -4.36
N LEU A 552 -0.61 12.28 -5.34
CA LEU A 552 0.76 11.78 -5.27
C LEU A 552 1.45 11.95 -6.63
N GLN A 553 1.68 13.21 -7.03
CA GLN A 553 2.26 13.56 -8.33
C GLN A 553 3.72 14.02 -8.27
N THR A 554 4.15 14.63 -7.16
CA THR A 554 5.50 15.18 -7.00
C THR A 554 6.11 14.74 -5.68
N VAL A 555 7.44 14.69 -5.63
CA VAL A 555 8.18 14.56 -4.37
C VAL A 555 7.93 15.83 -3.55
N CYS A 556 7.49 15.68 -2.30
CA CYS A 556 7.31 16.80 -1.36
C CYS A 556 8.60 17.12 -0.63
#